data_AF-D3RWH5-F1
#
_entry.id   AF-D3RWH5-F1
#
_cell.length_a   1.000
_cell.length_b   1.000
_cell.length_c   1.000
_cell.angle_alpha   90.00
_cell.angle_beta   90.00
_cell.angle_gamma   90.00
#
_symmetry.space_group_name_H-M   'P 1'
#
loop_
_entity.id
_entity.type
_entity.pdbx_description
1 polymer ?
#
loop_
_entity_poly.entity_id
_entity_poly.type
_entity_poly.pdbx_seq_one_letter_code
_entity_poly.pdbx_strand_id
1 'polypeptide(L)'
;MFKRNIFYAIAIMIGYLPASGSAVADTLISGLDRTITWNHPEEFFAASSLDLEFEAPIKPDRLIVKRASQAGMDYLVMFENLNIASYLPTDFENDCIDESSEIVESCFVQAGTHDFDADGLPEIILAVGDGFVNLQVNVFSYHPPARPADAIRTENWELIGNFSGQSKVVIKGKSVIIPFGSQGLEQKMVFIDRSFFEIDH
;
A
#
# COMPACT_ATOMS: atom_id res chain seq x y z
N MET A 1 12.03 58.70 52.25
CA MET A 1 13.21 57.83 51.97
C MET A 1 12.92 56.45 52.55
N PHE A 2 12.31 55.56 51.77
CA PHE A 2 12.08 54.16 52.13
C PHE A 2 12.31 53.30 50.88
N LYS A 3 13.14 52.27 51.06
CA LYS A 3 13.63 51.35 50.02
C LYS A 3 12.62 50.22 49.76
N ARG A 4 12.74 49.66 48.55
CA ARG A 4 12.50 48.26 48.15
C ARG A 4 11.04 47.80 48.01
N ASN A 5 10.65 47.39 46.80
CA ASN A 5 10.79 45.99 46.38
C ASN A 5 10.50 45.83 44.88
N ILE A 6 11.44 45.19 44.19
CA ILE A 6 11.33 44.70 42.82
C ILE A 6 10.62 43.35 42.90
N PHE A 7 9.47 43.20 42.25
CA PHE A 7 8.89 41.88 41.98
C PHE A 7 9.00 41.60 40.49
N TYR A 8 9.80 40.58 40.16
CA TYR A 8 9.84 39.95 38.85
C TYR A 8 8.56 39.16 38.64
N ALA A 9 7.79 39.49 37.60
CA ALA A 9 6.73 38.62 37.09
C ALA A 9 7.39 37.65 36.09
N ILE A 10 7.58 36.40 36.49
CA ILE A 10 7.92 35.31 35.58
C ILE A 10 6.62 34.86 34.92
N ALA A 11 6.46 35.19 33.64
CA ALA A 11 5.39 34.65 32.81
C ALA A 11 5.72 33.18 32.50
N ILE A 12 4.99 32.24 33.13
CA ILE A 12 5.03 30.83 32.74
C ILE A 12 4.16 30.70 31.49
N MET A 13 4.81 30.72 30.32
CA MET A 13 4.21 30.25 29.07
C MET A 13 4.02 28.74 29.19
N ILE A 14 2.79 28.32 29.52
CA ILE A 14 2.36 26.94 29.34
C ILE A 14 2.26 26.73 27.83
N GLY A 15 3.37 26.31 27.23
CA GLY A 15 3.38 25.79 25.87
C GLY A 15 2.46 24.57 25.84
N TYR A 16 1.30 24.75 25.22
CA TYR A 16 0.43 23.65 24.83
C TYR A 16 1.17 22.89 23.72
N LEU A 17 2.00 21.93 24.10
CA LEU A 17 2.48 20.91 23.17
C LEU A 17 1.24 20.07 22.82
N PRO A 18 0.78 20.02 21.57
CA PRO A 18 -0.14 18.95 21.20
C PRO A 18 0.60 17.65 21.49
N ALA A 19 -0.03 16.82 22.33
CA ALA A 19 0.40 15.45 22.53
C ALA A 19 0.49 14.82 21.14
N SER A 20 1.70 14.53 20.68
CA SER A 20 1.92 13.63 19.57
C SER A 20 1.44 12.26 20.04
N GLY A 21 0.13 12.03 19.90
CA GLY A 21 -0.44 10.70 19.92
C GLY A 21 0.25 9.96 18.79
N SER A 22 1.19 9.10 19.15
CA SER A 22 1.67 8.06 18.26
C SER A 22 0.49 7.10 18.06
N ALA A 23 -0.41 7.45 17.14
CA ALA A 23 -1.11 6.41 16.40
C ALA A 23 0.00 5.65 15.68
N VAL A 24 0.31 4.44 16.15
CA VAL A 24 0.93 3.47 15.26
C VAL A 24 -0.07 3.35 14.13
N ALA A 25 0.18 4.03 13.01
CA ALA A 25 -0.70 3.93 11.86
C ALA A 25 -0.81 2.44 11.54
N ASP A 26 -2.03 1.92 11.49
CA ASP A 26 -2.29 0.52 11.13
C ASP A 26 -1.80 0.31 9.70
N THR A 27 -0.56 -0.16 9.57
CA THR A 27 0.09 -0.44 8.28
C THR A 27 0.12 -1.94 8.06
N LEU A 28 -0.37 -2.41 6.91
CA LEU A 28 -0.27 -3.80 6.48
C LEU A 28 1.12 -4.11 5.89
N ILE A 29 1.79 -3.12 5.30
CA ILE A 29 3.08 -3.27 4.65
C ILE A 29 4.02 -2.16 5.12
N SER A 30 5.29 -2.53 5.36
CA SER A 30 6.40 -1.59 5.48
C SER A 30 7.48 -1.83 4.43
N GLY A 31 8.27 -0.79 4.17
CA GLY A 31 9.36 -0.86 3.18
C GLY A 31 8.96 -0.50 1.76
N LEU A 32 7.76 0.07 1.57
CA LEU A 32 7.30 0.63 0.29
C LEU A 32 7.94 2.01 0.05
N ASP A 33 8.24 2.32 -1.20
CA ASP A 33 8.79 3.62 -1.61
C ASP A 33 7.74 4.73 -1.53
N ARG A 34 6.51 4.39 -1.91
CA ARG A 34 5.33 5.25 -1.83
C ARG A 34 4.14 4.40 -1.40
N THR A 35 3.20 5.00 -0.68
CA THR A 35 2.03 4.27 -0.21
C THR A 35 0.80 5.15 -0.05
N ILE A 36 -0.37 4.53 -0.21
CA ILE A 36 -1.68 5.07 0.14
C ILE A 36 -2.45 4.03 0.95
N THR A 37 -3.40 4.52 1.73
CA THR A 37 -4.39 3.68 2.42
C THR A 37 -5.78 4.04 1.92
N TRP A 38 -6.66 3.04 1.79
CA TRP A 38 -8.06 3.19 1.43
C TRP A 38 -8.94 2.48 2.45
N ASN A 39 -10.11 3.08 2.74
CA ASN A 39 -11.06 2.62 3.77
C ASN A 39 -10.45 2.60 5.18
N HIS A 40 -9.83 3.71 5.54
CA HIS A 40 -9.40 3.98 6.90
C HIS A 40 -10.56 4.63 7.69
N PRO A 41 -10.68 4.42 9.01
CA PRO A 41 -11.76 4.98 9.84
C PRO A 41 -11.96 6.51 9.74
N GLU A 42 -10.96 7.22 9.21
CA GLU A 42 -10.96 8.68 9.05
C GLU A 42 -11.48 9.14 7.66
N GLU A 43 -11.45 8.28 6.64
CA GLU A 43 -11.80 8.61 5.24
C GLU A 43 -12.57 7.47 4.57
N PHE A 44 -13.77 7.19 5.07
CA PHE A 44 -14.64 6.16 4.52
C PHE A 44 -15.07 6.47 3.07
N PHE A 45 -14.89 5.49 2.18
CA PHE A 45 -15.45 5.44 0.82
C PHE A 45 -14.99 6.52 -0.18
N ALA A 46 -14.04 7.40 0.16
CA ALA A 46 -13.40 8.28 -0.81
C ALA A 46 -12.42 7.48 -1.70
N ALA A 47 -12.26 7.85 -2.97
CA ALA A 47 -11.23 7.23 -3.79
C ALA A 47 -9.84 7.65 -3.28
N SER A 48 -8.94 6.68 -3.12
CA SER A 48 -7.53 6.95 -2.82
C SER A 48 -6.72 6.87 -4.10
N SER A 49 -5.70 7.71 -4.22
CA SER A 49 -4.83 7.73 -5.40
C SER A 49 -3.36 7.88 -5.07
N LEU A 50 -2.53 7.12 -5.78
CA LEU A 50 -1.08 7.11 -5.65
C LEU A 50 -0.44 7.45 -6.98
N ASP A 51 0.43 8.45 -7.03
CA ASP A 51 1.22 8.74 -8.23
C ASP A 51 2.30 7.67 -8.44
N LEU A 52 2.52 7.30 -9.70
CA LEU A 52 3.40 6.21 -10.11
C LEU A 52 4.61 6.73 -10.91
N GLU A 53 5.77 6.14 -10.68
CA GLU A 53 7.06 6.58 -11.25
C GLU A 53 7.73 5.45 -12.02
N PHE A 54 7.18 5.11 -13.18
CA PHE A 54 7.76 4.11 -14.10
C PHE A 54 8.67 4.78 -15.14
N GLU A 55 9.85 4.19 -15.37
CA GLU A 55 10.80 4.58 -16.41
C GLU A 55 10.51 3.88 -17.75
N ALA A 56 9.33 4.14 -18.32
CA ALA A 56 8.92 3.58 -19.62
C ALA A 56 8.36 4.65 -20.57
N PRO A 57 8.51 4.49 -21.91
CA PRO A 57 7.91 5.41 -22.89
C PRO A 57 6.39 5.47 -22.82
N ILE A 58 5.75 4.34 -22.52
CA ILE A 58 4.32 4.23 -22.24
C ILE A 58 4.24 3.71 -20.81
N LYS A 59 3.69 4.53 -19.93
CA LYS A 59 3.72 4.28 -18.49
C LYS A 59 2.39 4.65 -17.84
N PRO A 60 2.01 3.95 -16.78
CA PRO A 60 0.94 4.42 -15.90
C PRO A 60 1.47 5.59 -15.06
N ASP A 61 0.57 6.53 -14.77
CA ASP A 61 0.88 7.75 -14.03
C ASP A 61 0.27 7.72 -12.62
N ARG A 62 -0.82 6.98 -12.42
CA ARG A 62 -1.51 6.92 -11.13
C ARG A 62 -2.21 5.58 -10.90
N LEU A 63 -2.15 5.07 -9.68
CA LEU A 63 -3.01 4.02 -9.16
C LEU A 63 -4.21 4.67 -8.45
N ILE A 64 -5.41 4.15 -8.69
CA ILE A 64 -6.66 4.58 -8.06
C ILE A 64 -7.30 3.35 -7.42
N VAL A 65 -7.60 3.46 -6.13
CA VAL A 65 -8.37 2.47 -5.37
C VAL A 65 -9.68 3.12 -4.94
N LYS A 66 -10.80 2.51 -5.31
CA LYS A 66 -12.14 3.02 -4.96
C LYS A 66 -13.16 1.90 -4.96
N ARG A 67 -14.32 2.15 -4.35
CA ARG A 67 -15.48 1.27 -4.50
C ARG A 67 -15.95 1.27 -5.96
N ALA A 68 -16.27 0.09 -6.49
CA ALA A 68 -16.85 -0.05 -7.80
C ALA A 68 -18.28 0.50 -7.85
N SER A 69 -18.77 0.82 -9.05
CA SER A 69 -20.11 1.43 -9.22
C SER A 69 -21.28 0.49 -8.89
N GLN A 70 -21.08 -0.83 -8.93
CA GLN A 70 -22.12 -1.83 -8.67
C GLN A 70 -21.81 -2.64 -7.41
N ALA A 71 -20.70 -3.37 -7.41
CA ALA A 71 -20.25 -4.21 -6.31
C ALA A 71 -18.72 -4.37 -6.38
N GLY A 72 -18.09 -4.45 -5.20
CA GLY A 72 -16.68 -4.69 -5.05
C GLY A 72 -15.79 -3.45 -5.17
N MET A 73 -14.56 -3.67 -5.60
CA MET A 73 -13.48 -2.69 -5.61
C MET A 73 -12.87 -2.52 -7.00
N ASP A 74 -12.61 -1.27 -7.39
CA ASP A 74 -11.86 -0.93 -8.58
C ASP A 74 -10.40 -0.63 -8.18
N TYR A 75 -9.46 -1.42 -8.73
CA TYR A 75 -8.01 -1.19 -8.65
C TYR A 75 -7.50 -0.81 -10.03
N LEU A 76 -7.41 0.50 -10.29
CA LEU A 76 -7.20 1.05 -11.62
C LEU A 76 -5.84 1.71 -11.75
N VAL A 77 -5.14 1.40 -12.84
CA VAL A 77 -3.95 2.16 -13.27
C VAL A 77 -4.32 3.10 -14.41
N MET A 78 -4.09 4.40 -14.20
CA MET A 78 -4.40 5.46 -15.14
C MET A 78 -3.16 5.82 -15.97
N PHE A 79 -3.35 5.95 -17.27
CA PHE A 79 -2.39 6.52 -18.22
C PHE A 79 -2.91 7.91 -18.60
N GLU A 80 -2.53 8.94 -17.84
CA GLU A 80 -3.09 10.29 -17.96
C GLU A 80 -2.87 10.87 -19.36
N ASN A 81 -1.67 10.67 -19.93
CA ASN A 81 -1.33 11.14 -21.28
C ASN A 81 -2.16 10.50 -22.39
N LEU A 82 -2.74 9.33 -22.12
CA LEU A 82 -3.57 8.58 -23.07
C LEU A 82 -5.06 8.66 -22.74
N ASN A 83 -5.41 9.21 -21.57
CA ASN A 83 -6.77 9.28 -21.03
C ASN A 83 -7.49 7.91 -21.02
N ILE A 84 -6.78 6.88 -20.54
CA ILE A 84 -7.28 5.51 -20.40
C ILE A 84 -6.90 4.94 -19.03
N ALA A 85 -7.69 3.99 -18.55
CA ALA A 85 -7.39 3.23 -17.34
C ALA A 85 -7.46 1.72 -17.63
N SER A 86 -6.60 0.94 -16.98
CA SER A 86 -6.63 -0.52 -16.99
C SER A 86 -6.87 -1.05 -15.57
N TYR A 87 -7.47 -2.23 -15.46
CA TYR A 87 -7.68 -2.90 -14.19
C TYR A 87 -6.47 -3.77 -13.85
N LEU A 88 -6.06 -3.77 -12.59
CA LEU A 88 -5.13 -4.77 -12.08
C LEU A 88 -5.87 -6.11 -11.91
N PRO A 89 -5.26 -7.24 -12.32
CA PRO A 89 -5.87 -8.57 -12.16
C PRO A 89 -5.72 -9.07 -10.73
N THR A 90 -6.41 -8.42 -9.78
CA THR A 90 -6.34 -8.77 -8.35
C THR A 90 -6.95 -10.13 -8.05
N ASP A 91 -6.38 -10.81 -7.07
CA ASP A 91 -6.74 -12.15 -6.64
C ASP A 91 -6.78 -12.18 -5.10
N PHE A 92 -7.83 -11.56 -4.55
CA PHE A 92 -8.08 -11.53 -3.12
C PHE A 92 -9.12 -12.58 -2.74
N GLU A 93 -8.73 -13.47 -1.85
CA GLU A 93 -9.52 -14.59 -1.32
C GLU A 93 -9.24 -14.70 0.19
N ASN A 94 -9.67 -13.71 0.98
CA ASN A 94 -9.54 -13.72 2.44
C ASN A 94 -10.80 -13.19 3.14
N ASP A 95 -10.84 -13.33 4.46
CA ASP A 95 -11.97 -12.91 5.30
C ASP A 95 -12.25 -11.39 5.29
N CYS A 96 -11.38 -10.59 4.67
CA CYS A 96 -11.60 -9.17 4.47
C CYS A 96 -12.43 -8.85 3.22
N ILE A 97 -12.71 -9.83 2.36
CA ILE A 97 -13.51 -9.69 1.16
C ILE A 97 -14.83 -10.44 1.34
N ASP A 98 -15.96 -9.75 1.17
CA ASP A 98 -17.29 -10.36 1.28
C ASP A 98 -17.76 -11.03 -0.03
N GLU A 99 -18.96 -11.63 0.01
CA GLU A 99 -19.57 -12.32 -1.15
C GLU A 99 -19.82 -11.39 -2.35
N SER A 100 -19.81 -10.07 -2.15
CA SER A 100 -19.95 -9.05 -3.20
C SER A 100 -18.59 -8.49 -3.66
N SER A 101 -17.49 -9.12 -3.24
CA SER A 101 -16.11 -8.65 -3.46
C SER A 101 -15.82 -7.28 -2.84
N GLU A 102 -16.62 -6.85 -1.86
CA GLU A 102 -16.40 -5.62 -1.11
C GLU A 102 -15.50 -5.87 0.09
N ILE A 103 -14.83 -4.81 0.52
CA ILE A 103 -13.99 -4.87 1.72
C ILE A 103 -14.86 -4.63 2.93
N VAL A 104 -14.83 -5.57 3.87
CA VAL A 104 -15.61 -5.49 5.11
C VAL A 104 -15.13 -4.30 5.96
N GLU A 105 -16.02 -3.74 6.78
CA GLU A 105 -15.77 -2.52 7.56
C GLU A 105 -14.56 -2.60 8.51
N SER A 106 -14.19 -3.81 8.95
CA SER A 106 -13.03 -4.04 9.83
C SER A 106 -11.71 -4.13 9.09
N CYS A 107 -11.70 -4.07 7.76
CA CYS A 107 -10.52 -4.21 6.93
C CYS A 107 -10.28 -2.98 6.05
N PHE A 108 -9.03 -2.81 5.63
CA PHE A 108 -8.61 -1.70 4.80
C PHE A 108 -7.61 -2.18 3.74
N VAL A 109 -7.40 -1.34 2.72
CA VAL A 109 -6.38 -1.58 1.69
C VAL A 109 -5.19 -0.68 1.95
N GLN A 110 -4.00 -1.25 1.87
CA GLN A 110 -2.78 -0.48 1.68
C GLN A 110 -2.23 -0.79 0.31
N ALA A 111 -1.94 0.24 -0.48
CA ALA A 111 -1.29 0.11 -1.76
C ALA A 111 0.06 0.84 -1.75
N GLY A 112 0.98 0.41 -2.59
CA GLY A 112 2.25 1.09 -2.77
C GLY A 112 3.06 0.53 -3.92
N THR A 113 4.29 1.01 -4.02
CA THR A 113 5.25 0.57 -5.02
C THR A 113 6.58 0.18 -4.38
N HIS A 114 7.27 -0.76 -5.02
CA HIS A 114 8.64 -1.13 -4.67
C HIS A 114 9.32 -1.72 -5.90
N ASP A 115 10.53 -1.26 -6.24
CA ASP A 115 11.32 -1.80 -7.34
C ASP A 115 12.22 -2.96 -6.85
N PHE A 116 11.79 -4.20 -7.07
CA PHE A 116 12.49 -5.37 -6.52
C PHE A 116 13.80 -5.69 -7.25
N ASP A 117 13.93 -5.38 -8.54
CA ASP A 117 15.12 -5.71 -9.33
C ASP A 117 15.92 -4.50 -9.82
N ALA A 118 15.48 -3.29 -9.49
CA ALA A 118 16.10 -2.00 -9.79
C ALA A 118 16.15 -1.72 -11.30
N ASP A 119 15.10 -2.10 -12.03
CA ASP A 119 14.98 -1.89 -13.48
C ASP A 119 14.26 -0.58 -13.85
N GLY A 120 13.77 0.18 -12.86
CA GLY A 120 13.03 1.42 -13.06
C GLY A 120 11.54 1.21 -13.36
N LEU A 121 11.04 -0.02 -13.29
CA LEU A 121 9.64 -0.40 -13.45
C LEU A 121 9.11 -0.98 -12.12
N PRO A 122 8.86 -0.14 -11.11
CA PRO A 122 8.52 -0.62 -9.78
C PRO A 122 7.27 -1.49 -9.78
N GLU A 123 7.29 -2.58 -9.02
CA GLU A 123 6.11 -3.40 -8.80
C GLU A 123 5.04 -2.62 -8.02
N ILE A 124 3.77 -2.83 -8.39
CA ILE A 124 2.64 -2.37 -7.59
C ILE A 124 2.30 -3.45 -6.58
N ILE A 125 2.12 -3.06 -5.32
CA ILE A 125 1.79 -3.96 -4.23
C ILE A 125 0.48 -3.50 -3.60
N LEU A 126 -0.47 -4.42 -3.50
CA LEU A 126 -1.76 -4.21 -2.83
C LEU A 126 -1.86 -5.19 -1.66
N ALA A 127 -2.20 -4.69 -0.47
CA ALA A 127 -2.54 -5.50 0.68
C ALA A 127 -3.96 -5.19 1.14
N VAL A 128 -4.70 -6.23 1.52
CA VAL A 128 -5.97 -6.12 2.23
C VAL A 128 -5.88 -6.87 3.55
N GLY A 129 -6.33 -6.25 4.64
CA GLY A 129 -6.20 -6.83 5.96
C GLY A 129 -6.85 -6.00 7.06
N ASP A 130 -6.86 -6.58 8.27
CA ASP A 130 -7.39 -5.95 9.49
C ASP A 130 -6.28 -5.37 10.39
N GLY A 131 -5.00 -5.59 10.03
CA GLY A 131 -3.84 -5.18 10.83
C GLY A 131 -3.50 -6.10 12.00
N PHE A 132 -4.25 -7.18 12.21
CA PHE A 132 -4.12 -8.08 13.37
C PHE A 132 -3.84 -9.54 13.00
N VAL A 133 -4.76 -10.17 12.25
CA VAL A 133 -4.72 -11.62 11.96
C VAL A 133 -5.06 -11.96 10.52
N ASN A 134 -5.65 -11.03 9.77
CA ASN A 134 -5.99 -11.21 8.36
C ASN A 134 -5.12 -10.29 7.51
N LEU A 135 -4.33 -10.89 6.62
CA LEU A 135 -3.57 -10.17 5.60
C LEU A 135 -3.47 -11.02 4.34
N GLN A 136 -3.76 -10.40 3.20
CA GLN A 136 -3.37 -10.90 1.89
C GLN A 136 -2.69 -9.80 1.09
N VAL A 137 -1.63 -10.16 0.36
CA VAL A 137 -0.82 -9.27 -0.45
C VAL A 137 -0.77 -9.78 -1.89
N ASN A 138 -1.06 -8.91 -2.84
CA ASN A 138 -0.86 -9.14 -4.26
C ASN A 138 0.27 -8.22 -4.76
N VAL A 139 1.15 -8.75 -5.62
CA VAL A 139 2.27 -8.03 -6.23
C VAL A 139 2.17 -8.12 -7.74
N PHE A 140 2.23 -6.98 -8.42
CA PHE A 140 2.04 -6.86 -9.87
C PHE A 140 3.28 -6.29 -10.54
N SER A 141 3.73 -6.95 -11.61
CA SER A 141 4.75 -6.44 -12.51
C SER A 141 4.11 -5.81 -13.75
N TYR A 142 4.70 -4.71 -14.22
CA TYR A 142 4.26 -4.01 -15.41
C TYR A 142 5.07 -4.43 -16.63
N HIS A 143 4.39 -4.69 -17.74
CA HIS A 143 4.97 -4.98 -19.05
C HIS A 143 4.62 -3.84 -20.01
N PRO A 144 5.51 -2.85 -20.21
CA PRO A 144 5.24 -1.73 -21.09
C PRO A 144 4.89 -2.20 -22.52
N PRO A 145 3.75 -1.77 -23.09
CA PRO A 145 3.37 -2.16 -24.44
C PRO A 145 4.27 -1.47 -25.47
N ALA A 146 4.36 -2.05 -26.67
CA ALA A 146 5.08 -1.42 -27.78
C ALA A 146 4.34 -0.21 -28.39
N ARG A 147 3.01 -0.09 -28.18
CA ARG A 147 2.16 0.94 -28.79
C ARG A 147 1.16 1.50 -27.78
N PRO A 148 0.86 2.82 -27.81
CA PRO A 148 -0.08 3.43 -26.86
C PRO A 148 -1.49 2.83 -26.90
N ALA A 149 -1.94 2.40 -28.08
CA ALA A 149 -3.25 1.76 -28.26
C ALA A 149 -3.39 0.43 -27.50
N ASP A 150 -2.28 -0.18 -27.12
CA ASP A 150 -2.25 -1.47 -26.42
C ASP A 150 -2.13 -1.29 -24.89
N ALA A 151 -2.03 -0.06 -24.38
CA ALA A 151 -1.82 0.22 -22.95
C ALA A 151 -2.97 -0.18 -22.02
N ILE A 152 -4.21 -0.23 -22.54
CA ILE A 152 -5.38 -0.63 -21.75
C ILE A 152 -5.42 -2.13 -21.43
N ARG A 153 -4.64 -2.96 -22.15
CA ARG A 153 -4.64 -4.42 -22.04
C ARG A 153 -4.25 -4.88 -20.64
N THR A 154 -5.06 -5.75 -20.04
CA THR A 154 -4.76 -6.34 -18.73
C THR A 154 -3.53 -7.24 -18.80
N GLU A 155 -3.19 -7.78 -19.97
CA GLU A 155 -1.98 -8.57 -20.21
C GLU A 155 -0.68 -7.77 -20.03
N ASN A 156 -0.75 -6.44 -19.94
CA ASN A 156 0.40 -5.61 -19.55
C ASN A 156 0.66 -5.68 -18.03
N TRP A 157 -0.19 -6.36 -17.26
CA TRP A 157 -0.09 -6.51 -15.82
C TRP A 157 -0.06 -7.99 -15.46
N GLU A 158 0.99 -8.40 -14.74
CA GLU A 158 1.18 -9.78 -14.31
C GLU A 158 1.14 -9.84 -12.79
N LEU A 159 0.26 -10.67 -12.23
CA LEU A 159 0.29 -11.01 -10.81
C LEU A 159 1.46 -11.98 -10.56
N ILE A 160 2.54 -11.47 -9.99
CA ILE A 160 3.80 -12.21 -9.76
C ILE A 160 3.95 -12.70 -8.31
N GLY A 161 3.10 -12.23 -7.40
CA GLY A 161 3.06 -12.69 -6.02
C GLY A 161 1.65 -12.60 -5.43
N ASN A 162 1.22 -13.66 -4.74
CA ASN A 162 0.00 -13.69 -3.94
C ASN A 162 0.35 -14.38 -2.61
N PHE A 163 0.27 -13.63 -1.51
CA PHE A 163 0.75 -14.06 -0.21
C PHE A 163 -0.31 -13.87 0.87
N SER A 164 -0.45 -14.84 1.76
CA SER A 164 -1.31 -14.73 2.95
C SER A 164 -0.46 -14.69 4.21
N GLY A 165 -0.80 -13.80 5.13
CA GLY A 165 -0.10 -13.62 6.40
C GLY A 165 -1.07 -13.29 7.52
N GLN A 166 -0.54 -13.18 8.74
CA GLN A 166 -1.35 -12.78 9.90
C GLN A 166 -1.15 -11.32 10.28
N SER A 167 0.06 -10.81 10.12
CA SER A 167 0.39 -9.44 10.53
C SER A 167 1.26 -8.76 9.49
N LYS A 168 1.65 -7.53 9.78
CA LYS A 168 2.39 -6.62 8.90
C LYS A 168 3.54 -7.29 8.13
N VAL A 169 3.46 -7.21 6.81
CA VAL A 169 4.52 -7.63 5.88
C VAL A 169 5.65 -6.60 5.84
N VAL A 170 6.88 -7.10 5.71
CA VAL A 170 8.09 -6.26 5.58
C VAL A 170 8.72 -6.51 4.23
N ILE A 171 8.87 -5.44 3.44
CA ILE A 171 9.62 -5.45 2.20
C ILE A 171 11.03 -4.94 2.47
N LYS A 172 12.03 -5.68 1.99
CA LYS A 172 13.44 -5.33 2.17
C LYS A 172 14.27 -5.77 0.97
N GLY A 173 14.66 -4.81 0.14
CA GLY A 173 15.41 -5.07 -1.08
C GLY A 173 14.62 -6.03 -1.98
N LYS A 174 15.17 -7.21 -2.28
CA LYS A 174 14.53 -8.22 -3.13
C LYS A 174 13.53 -9.11 -2.38
N SER A 175 13.25 -8.86 -1.10
CA SER A 175 12.53 -9.80 -0.24
C SER A 175 11.21 -9.26 0.29
N VAL A 176 10.23 -10.15 0.37
CA VAL A 176 8.97 -9.98 1.11
C VAL A 176 9.00 -10.93 2.29
N ILE A 177 8.92 -10.40 3.50
CA ILE A 177 8.93 -11.15 4.75
C ILE A 177 7.50 -11.14 5.30
N ILE A 178 6.91 -12.32 5.43
CA ILE A 178 5.50 -12.54 5.75
C ILE A 178 5.41 -13.23 7.11
N PRO A 179 4.94 -12.55 8.16
CA PRO A 179 4.72 -13.18 9.45
C PRO A 179 3.54 -14.16 9.39
N PHE A 180 3.74 -15.35 9.93
CA PHE A 180 2.68 -16.35 10.07
C PHE A 180 2.76 -17.08 11.42
N GLY A 181 1.60 -17.48 11.92
CA GLY A 181 1.46 -18.18 13.19
C GLY A 181 1.73 -17.32 14.43
N SER A 182 1.13 -17.72 15.55
CA SER A 182 1.25 -17.02 16.83
C SER A 182 2.62 -17.18 17.52
N GLN A 183 3.53 -17.97 16.94
CA GLN A 183 4.86 -18.24 17.48
C GLN A 183 5.94 -17.28 16.94
N GLY A 184 5.56 -16.30 16.11
CA GLY A 184 6.50 -15.36 15.49
C GLY A 184 7.33 -16.00 14.38
N LEU A 185 6.75 -16.94 13.63
CA LEU A 185 7.39 -17.50 12.44
C LEU A 185 7.25 -16.52 11.28
N GLU A 186 8.20 -16.57 10.37
CA GLU A 186 8.21 -15.72 9.17
C GLU A 186 8.56 -16.55 7.95
N GLN A 187 7.86 -16.30 6.85
CA GLN A 187 8.16 -16.82 5.53
C GLN A 187 8.88 -15.73 4.76
N LYS A 188 10.00 -16.06 4.13
CA LYS A 188 10.76 -15.11 3.32
C LYS A 188 10.68 -15.49 1.85
N MET A 189 10.02 -14.64 1.08
CA MET A 189 9.95 -14.73 -0.37
C MET A 189 11.02 -13.82 -0.97
N VAL A 190 11.81 -14.32 -1.92
CA VAL A 190 12.84 -13.54 -2.61
C VAL A 190 12.56 -13.49 -4.10
N PHE A 191 12.59 -12.28 -4.65
CA PHE A 191 12.39 -12.00 -6.05
C PHE A 191 13.64 -12.31 -6.87
N ILE A 192 13.54 -13.28 -7.78
CA ILE A 192 14.61 -13.76 -8.66
C ILE A 192 13.97 -14.01 -10.03
N ASP A 193 14.58 -13.50 -11.10
CA ASP A 193 14.15 -13.77 -12.48
C ASP A 193 12.63 -13.61 -12.69
N ARG A 194 12.07 -12.48 -12.21
CA ARG A 194 10.65 -12.11 -12.31
C ARG A 194 9.67 -12.93 -11.47
N SER A 195 10.14 -13.79 -10.57
CA SER A 195 9.30 -14.64 -9.72
C SER A 195 9.74 -14.60 -8.26
N PHE A 196 8.79 -14.83 -7.34
CA PHE A 196 9.10 -15.01 -5.93
C PHE A 196 9.37 -16.47 -5.57
N PHE A 197 10.44 -16.72 -4.83
CA PHE A 197 10.80 -18.02 -4.30
C PHE A 197 10.89 -17.99 -2.79
N GLU A 198 10.29 -18.98 -2.14
CA GLU A 198 10.47 -19.21 -0.70
C GLU A 198 11.91 -19.66 -0.44
N ILE A 199 12.55 -19.06 0.55
CA ILE A 199 13.85 -19.51 1.05
C ILE A 199 13.68 -19.91 2.51
N ASP A 200 13.75 -21.22 2.76
CA ASP A 200 13.78 -21.76 4.11
C ASP A 200 15.05 -21.32 4.84
N HIS A 201 14.90 -20.95 6.10
CA HIS A 201 16.00 -20.67 7.03
C HIS A 201 16.35 -21.90 7.88
#